data_AF-A0A7C2WCD3-F1
#
_entry.id   AF-A0A7C2WCD3-F1
#
_cell.length_a   1.000
_cell.length_b   1.000
_cell.length_c   1.000
_cell.angle_alpha   90.00
_cell.angle_beta   90.00
_cell.angle_gamma   90.00
#
_symmetry.space_group_name_H-M   'P 1'
#
loop_
_entity.id
_entity.type
_entity.pdbx_description
1 polymer ?
#
loop_
_entity_poly.entity_id
_entity_poly.type
_entity_poly.pdbx_seq_one_letter_code
_entity_poly.pdbx_strand_id
1 'polypeptide(L)'
;MARITITIEGESQEIEAIQSVLQRLAGATMVAGAEEAVAGEAGWPGGERQSWTFEEFQQFWSRLKEGARQILAEIAKRPEGYPMAELERALGLPARVIGGRLSSVGHAMRRFEHKEEPVEFRTGGDQEARRVYFMKPDIARMIRRLSEGERALGTESNQAVGSPAE
;
A
#
# COMPACT_ATOMS: atom_id res chain seq x y z
N MET A 1 46.70 0.97 -5.82
CA MET A 1 45.73 1.73 -5.01
C MET A 1 45.02 2.72 -5.92
N ALA A 2 43.68 2.67 -5.98
CA ALA A 2 42.90 3.58 -6.81
C ALA A 2 42.54 4.83 -5.98
N ARG A 3 42.82 6.01 -6.53
CA ARG A 3 42.43 7.31 -5.95
C ARG A 3 41.40 7.94 -6.89
N ILE A 4 40.25 8.32 -6.35
CA ILE A 4 39.21 9.05 -7.07
C ILE A 4 39.16 10.46 -6.50
N THR A 5 39.11 11.46 -7.37
CA THR A 5 38.96 12.88 -7.02
C THR A 5 37.75 13.41 -7.76
N ILE A 6 36.83 14.03 -7.01
CA ILE A 6 35.56 14.56 -7.50
C ILE A 6 35.54 16.05 -7.16
N THR A 7 35.35 16.90 -8.16
CA THR A 7 35.22 18.35 -8.02
C THR A 7 33.76 18.75 -8.18
N ILE A 8 33.25 19.58 -7.28
CA ILE A 8 31.85 20.02 -7.25
C ILE A 8 31.85 21.55 -7.23
N GLU A 9 31.15 22.16 -8.19
CA GLU A 9 30.96 23.60 -8.31
C GLU A 9 29.47 23.90 -8.29
N GLY A 10 29.03 24.78 -7.38
CA GLY A 10 27.61 25.06 -7.12
C GLY A 10 27.43 26.04 -5.97
N GLU A 11 26.19 26.35 -5.61
CA GLU A 11 25.92 27.25 -4.49
C GLU A 11 26.26 26.59 -3.15
N SER A 12 26.70 27.37 -2.15
CA SER A 12 27.24 26.84 -0.89
C SER A 12 26.29 25.87 -0.17
N GLN A 13 24.98 26.09 -0.26
CA GLN A 13 23.96 25.22 0.35
C GLN A 13 23.89 23.84 -0.33
N GLU A 14 24.06 23.79 -1.66
CA GLU A 14 24.09 22.53 -2.41
C GLU A 14 25.39 21.77 -2.17
N ILE A 15 26.51 22.50 -2.06
CA ILE A 15 27.82 21.91 -1.74
C ILE A 15 27.79 21.28 -0.34
N GLU A 16 27.21 21.94 0.65
CA GLU A 16 27.08 21.40 2.02
C GLU A 16 26.24 20.12 2.04
N ALA A 17 25.12 20.09 1.31
CA ALA A 17 24.28 18.91 1.19
C ALA A 17 25.06 17.72 0.59
N ILE A 18 25.81 17.94 -0.50
CA ILE A 18 26.58 16.88 -1.15
C ILE A 18 27.75 16.41 -0.27
N GLN A 19 28.44 17.32 0.42
CA GLN A 19 29.49 16.95 1.39
C GLN A 19 28.94 16.06 2.52
N SER A 20 27.74 16.35 3.03
CA SER A 20 27.10 15.54 4.08
C SER A 20 26.78 14.11 3.62
N VAL A 21 26.39 13.94 2.36
CA VAL A 21 26.13 12.63 1.74
C VAL A 21 27.43 11.85 1.57
N LEU A 22 28.49 12.49 1.08
CA LEU A 22 29.80 11.84 0.90
C LEU A 22 30.42 11.42 2.24
N GLN A 23 30.28 12.22 3.30
CA GLN A 23 30.72 11.87 4.65
C GLN A 23 29.95 10.68 5.22
N ARG A 24 28.63 10.60 4.99
CA ARG A 24 27.81 9.44 5.39
C ARG A 24 28.21 8.17 4.67
N LEU A 25 28.45 8.25 3.36
CA LEU A 25 28.90 7.10 2.56
C LEU A 25 30.29 6.62 3.01
N ALA A 26 31.19 7.55 3.34
CA ALA A 26 32.49 7.22 3.92
C ALA A 26 32.36 6.60 5.33
N GLY A 27 31.43 7.08 6.16
CA GLY A 27 31.18 6.56 7.51
C GLY A 27 30.46 5.20 7.55
N ALA A 28 29.58 4.92 6.59
CA ALA A 28 28.85 3.64 6.48
C ALA A 28 29.76 2.45 6.17
N THR A 29 30.99 2.69 5.69
CA THR A 29 31.97 1.62 5.42
C THR A 29 32.66 1.12 6.70
N MET A 30 32.53 1.81 7.84
CA MET A 30 33.26 1.46 9.08
C MET A 30 32.44 0.78 10.18
N VAL A 31 31.15 0.51 9.98
CA VAL A 31 30.29 -0.13 11.00
C VAL A 31 29.65 -1.41 10.46
N ALA A 32 30.48 -2.31 9.94
CA ALA A 32 30.09 -3.71 9.73
C ALA A 32 30.60 -4.54 10.92
N GLY A 33 29.83 -4.57 12.00
CA GLY A 33 30.09 -5.46 13.14
C GLY A 33 29.61 -4.90 14.47
N ALA A 34 28.33 -5.09 14.80
CA ALA A 34 27.80 -5.37 16.14
C ALA A 34 26.27 -5.23 16.13
N GLU A 35 25.61 -6.37 16.28
CA GLU A 35 24.36 -6.70 16.99
C GLU A 35 23.25 -5.65 17.21
N GLU A 36 22.01 -6.15 16.99
CA GLU A 36 20.69 -5.62 17.33
C GLU A 36 20.61 -4.42 18.31
N ALA A 37 20.02 -3.32 17.84
CA ALA A 37 19.18 -2.46 18.69
C ALA A 37 18.20 -1.61 17.87
N VAL A 38 16.97 -1.61 18.36
CA VAL A 38 15.81 -0.79 18.01
C VAL A 38 16.15 0.70 17.95
N ALA A 39 15.80 1.37 16.84
CA ALA A 39 15.29 2.75 16.76
C ALA A 39 15.39 3.25 15.31
N GLY A 40 14.28 3.21 14.57
CA GLY A 40 14.20 3.75 13.21
C GLY A 40 13.55 5.14 13.20
N GLU A 41 14.27 6.17 13.65
CA GLU A 41 14.02 7.55 13.22
C GLU A 41 14.92 7.85 12.01
N ALA A 42 14.33 8.18 10.86
CA ALA A 42 14.80 9.23 9.95
C ALA A 42 13.97 9.22 8.66
N GLY A 43 13.21 10.30 8.44
CA GLY A 43 12.50 10.57 7.20
C GLY A 43 13.43 11.07 6.07
N TRP A 44 13.37 10.35 4.96
CA TRP A 44 13.42 10.69 3.52
C TRP A 44 14.07 11.99 3.00
N PRO A 45 14.84 11.85 1.91
CA PRO A 45 14.38 12.39 0.63
C PRO A 45 14.47 11.35 -0.51
N GLY A 46 13.34 11.03 -1.14
CA GLY A 46 13.24 10.10 -2.29
C GLY A 46 12.24 8.94 -2.15
N GLY A 47 11.74 8.72 -0.93
CA GLY A 47 10.46 8.09 -0.62
C GLY A 47 10.14 6.70 -1.19
N GLU A 48 10.95 5.66 -0.98
CA GLU A 48 10.39 4.29 -1.08
C GLU A 48 9.14 4.23 -0.17
N ARG A 49 7.97 3.97 -0.75
CA ARG A 49 6.73 3.90 0.03
C ARG A 49 6.89 2.83 1.11
N GLN A 50 6.55 3.17 2.34
CA GLN A 50 6.68 2.26 3.47
C GLN A 50 5.62 1.17 3.42
N SER A 51 6.03 -0.04 3.78
CA SER A 51 5.12 -1.15 3.99
C SER A 51 4.11 -0.85 5.11
N TRP A 52 2.96 -1.49 5.00
CA TRP A 52 1.89 -1.41 6.00
C TRP A 52 2.17 -2.34 7.18
N THR A 53 1.97 -1.84 8.39
CA THR A 53 1.66 -2.72 9.52
C THR A 53 0.17 -3.07 9.51
N PHE A 54 -0.21 -4.16 10.17
CA PHE A 54 -1.61 -4.58 10.24
C PHE A 54 -2.50 -3.53 10.93
N GLU A 55 -2.01 -2.89 11.99
CA GLU A 55 -2.76 -1.88 12.75
C GLU A 55 -3.02 -0.62 11.91
N GLU A 56 -2.01 -0.13 11.19
CA GLU A 56 -2.18 0.99 10.26
C GLU A 56 -3.14 0.62 9.13
N PHE A 57 -3.04 -0.60 8.60
CA PHE A 57 -3.92 -1.06 7.53
C PHE A 57 -5.37 -1.21 8.02
N GLN A 58 -5.58 -1.67 9.24
CA GLN A 58 -6.91 -1.73 9.87
C GLN A 58 -7.51 -0.34 10.05
N GLN A 59 -6.69 0.64 10.46
CA GLN A 59 -7.10 2.04 10.53
C GLN A 59 -7.44 2.61 9.13
N PHE A 60 -6.67 2.28 8.11
CA PHE A 60 -6.98 2.63 6.73
C PHE A 60 -8.31 1.99 6.29
N TRP A 61 -8.49 0.69 6.55
CA TRP A 61 -9.67 -0.09 6.18
C TRP A 61 -10.97 0.45 6.77
N SER A 62 -10.96 0.87 8.04
CA SER A 62 -12.15 1.41 8.72
C SER A 62 -12.63 2.74 8.14
N ARG A 63 -11.77 3.45 7.40
CA ARG A 63 -12.11 4.72 6.71
C ARG A 63 -12.71 4.49 5.33
N LEU A 64 -12.67 3.27 4.81
CA LEU A 64 -13.19 2.94 3.49
C LEU A 64 -14.71 2.79 3.52
N LYS A 65 -15.36 3.25 2.44
CA LYS A 65 -16.78 2.94 2.21
C LYS A 65 -16.92 1.44 1.93
N GLU A 66 -18.06 0.87 2.33
CA GLU A 66 -18.37 -0.55 2.13
C GLU A 66 -18.13 -1.03 0.69
N GLY A 67 -18.60 -0.26 -0.30
CA GLY A 67 -18.40 -0.60 -1.71
C GLY A 67 -16.92 -0.69 -2.13
N ALA A 68 -16.02 0.10 -1.53
CA ALA A 68 -14.59 0.00 -1.79
C ALA A 68 -13.96 -1.20 -1.09
N ARG A 69 -14.38 -1.48 0.15
CA ARG A 69 -13.97 -2.69 0.88
C ARG A 69 -14.35 -3.96 0.12
N GLN A 70 -15.59 -4.03 -0.40
CA GLN A 70 -16.05 -5.15 -1.22
C GLN A 70 -15.18 -5.36 -2.47
N ILE A 71 -14.84 -4.27 -3.17
CA ILE A 71 -13.99 -4.35 -4.38
C ILE A 71 -12.57 -4.81 -4.01
N LEU A 72 -11.96 -4.22 -2.98
CA LEU A 72 -10.62 -4.61 -2.55
C LEU A 72 -10.58 -6.07 -2.07
N ALA A 73 -11.61 -6.54 -1.36
CA ALA A 73 -11.75 -7.93 -0.94
C ALA A 73 -11.86 -8.90 -2.13
N GLU A 74 -12.56 -8.49 -3.18
CA GLU A 74 -12.65 -9.27 -4.43
C GLU A 74 -11.29 -9.34 -5.12
N ILE A 75 -10.62 -8.20 -5.30
CA ILE A 75 -9.27 -8.14 -5.92
C ILE A 75 -8.27 -8.99 -5.12
N ALA A 76 -8.35 -8.96 -3.79
CA ALA A 76 -7.49 -9.74 -2.91
C ALA A 76 -7.58 -11.26 -3.13
N LYS A 77 -8.59 -11.78 -3.83
CA LYS A 77 -8.65 -13.21 -4.22
C LYS A 77 -7.62 -13.57 -5.29
N ARG A 78 -7.23 -12.62 -6.15
CA ARG A 78 -6.25 -12.76 -7.23
C ARG A 78 -5.28 -11.57 -7.27
N PRO A 79 -4.38 -11.46 -6.27
CA PRO A 79 -3.51 -10.29 -6.10
C PRO A 79 -2.52 -10.09 -7.25
N GLU A 80 -2.10 -11.16 -7.91
CA GLU A 80 -1.16 -11.17 -9.04
C GLU A 80 -1.74 -10.58 -10.33
N GLY A 81 -3.05 -10.32 -10.39
CA GLY A 81 -3.70 -9.74 -11.55
C GLY A 81 -5.18 -10.07 -11.62
N TYR A 82 -6.01 -9.04 -11.47
CA TYR A 82 -7.47 -9.12 -11.61
C TYR A 82 -7.92 -8.25 -12.79
N PRO A 83 -8.29 -8.86 -13.94
CA PRO A 83 -8.76 -8.11 -15.10
C PRO A 83 -10.09 -7.39 -14.83
N MET A 84 -10.22 -6.17 -15.38
CA MET A 84 -11.40 -5.34 -15.18
C MET A 84 -12.71 -6.04 -15.57
N ALA A 85 -12.73 -6.70 -16.74
CA ALA A 85 -13.92 -7.38 -17.24
C ALA A 85 -14.36 -8.54 -16.34
N GLU A 86 -13.39 -9.22 -15.71
CA GLU A 86 -13.67 -10.29 -14.75
C GLU A 86 -14.19 -9.70 -13.44
N LEU A 87 -13.65 -8.56 -13.00
CA LEU A 87 -14.09 -7.86 -11.79
C LEU A 87 -15.51 -7.34 -11.94
N GLU A 88 -15.87 -6.79 -13.11
CA GLU A 88 -17.22 -6.38 -13.45
C GLU A 88 -18.20 -7.57 -13.36
N ARG A 89 -17.81 -8.73 -13.90
CA ARG A 89 -18.61 -9.96 -13.85
C ARG A 89 -18.77 -10.48 -12.43
N ALA A 90 -17.70 -10.50 -11.64
CA ALA A 90 -17.71 -11.03 -10.28
C ALA A 90 -18.58 -10.19 -9.33
N LEU A 91 -18.56 -8.86 -9.51
CA LEU A 91 -19.31 -7.93 -8.66
C LEU A 91 -20.69 -7.57 -9.22
N GLY A 92 -20.96 -7.87 -10.49
CA GLY A 92 -22.17 -7.41 -11.18
C GLY A 92 -22.24 -5.88 -11.31
N LEU A 93 -21.07 -5.21 -11.38
CA LEU A 93 -20.96 -3.75 -11.39
C LEU A 93 -20.23 -3.29 -12.65
N PRO A 94 -20.68 -2.20 -13.30
CA PRO A 94 -19.97 -1.64 -14.44
C PRO A 94 -18.70 -0.90 -14.02
N ALA A 95 -17.75 -0.79 -14.94
CA ALA A 95 -16.42 -0.26 -14.68
C ALA A 95 -16.40 1.15 -14.07
N ARG A 96 -17.31 2.01 -14.53
CA ARG A 96 -17.48 3.37 -13.99
C ARG A 96 -17.85 3.37 -12.51
N VAL A 97 -18.69 2.43 -12.08
CA VAL A 97 -19.12 2.31 -10.69
C VAL A 97 -18.00 1.76 -9.83
N ILE A 98 -17.24 0.78 -10.33
CA ILE A 98 -16.04 0.26 -9.65
C ILE A 98 -15.03 1.39 -9.43
N GLY A 99 -14.68 2.13 -10.48
CA GLY A 99 -13.77 3.29 -10.37
C GLY A 99 -14.29 4.37 -9.42
N GLY A 100 -15.60 4.67 -9.49
CA GLY A 100 -16.25 5.61 -8.58
C GLY A 100 -16.18 5.18 -7.11
N ARG A 101 -16.37 3.89 -6.81
CA ARG A 101 -16.26 3.35 -5.44
C ARG A 101 -14.81 3.34 -4.96
N LEU A 102 -13.85 3.00 -5.82
CA LEU A 102 -12.43 3.06 -5.50
C LEU A 102 -11.92 4.49 -5.24
N SER A 103 -12.66 5.54 -5.61
CA SER A 103 -12.28 6.91 -5.23
C SER A 103 -12.10 7.10 -3.72
N SER A 104 -12.82 6.35 -2.87
CA SER A 104 -12.64 6.43 -1.42
C SER A 104 -11.28 5.90 -0.95
N VAL A 105 -10.66 4.99 -1.71
CA VAL A 105 -9.28 4.52 -1.45
C VAL A 105 -8.32 5.68 -1.60
N GLY A 106 -8.37 6.40 -2.73
CA GLY A 106 -7.53 7.58 -2.95
C GLY A 106 -7.74 8.69 -1.92
N HIS A 107 -8.98 8.89 -1.45
CA HIS A 107 -9.24 9.86 -0.37
C HIS A 107 -8.66 9.41 0.99
N ALA A 108 -8.77 8.12 1.32
CA ALA A 108 -8.19 7.59 2.54
C ALA A 108 -6.66 7.61 2.51
N MET A 109 -6.05 7.33 1.35
CA MET A 109 -4.59 7.36 1.14
C MET A 109 -3.96 8.73 1.39
N ARG A 110 -4.71 9.83 1.31
CA ARG A 110 -4.18 11.17 1.67
C ARG A 110 -3.69 11.27 3.12
N ARG A 111 -4.14 10.38 4.01
CA ARG A 111 -3.67 10.30 5.41
C ARG A 111 -2.51 9.33 5.61
N PHE A 112 -2.13 8.61 4.55
CA PHE A 112 -1.13 7.56 4.53
C PHE A 112 -0.24 7.71 3.29
N GLU A 113 0.09 8.95 2.91
CA GLU A 113 0.79 9.27 1.66
C GLU A 113 2.18 8.62 1.54
N HIS A 114 2.79 8.31 2.68
CA HIS A 114 4.08 7.62 2.78
C HIS A 114 3.94 6.09 2.71
N LYS A 115 2.71 5.55 2.67
CA LYS A 115 2.45 4.10 2.58
C LYS A 115 2.28 3.63 1.15
N GLU A 116 2.50 2.34 0.95
CA GLU A 116 2.25 1.68 -0.32
C GLU A 116 0.78 1.75 -0.74
N GLU A 117 0.51 1.86 -2.04
CA GLU A 117 -0.87 1.82 -2.53
C GLU A 117 -1.44 0.41 -2.31
N PRO A 118 -2.68 0.29 -1.79
CA PRO A 118 -3.29 -1.00 -1.54
C PRO A 118 -3.66 -1.75 -2.82
N VAL A 119 -3.79 -1.03 -3.94
CA VAL A 119 -4.06 -1.59 -5.26
C VAL A 119 -3.42 -0.72 -6.33
N GLU A 120 -2.74 -1.35 -7.28
CA GLU A 120 -2.18 -0.72 -8.47
C GLU A 120 -3.07 -1.01 -9.68
N PHE A 121 -3.16 -0.05 -10.58
CA PHE A 121 -3.87 -0.20 -11.83
C PHE A 121 -2.89 -0.08 -13.00
N ARG A 122 -2.80 -1.13 -13.82
CA ARG A 122 -1.92 -1.14 -14.99
C ARG A 122 -2.76 -1.27 -16.26
N THR A 123 -2.33 -0.55 -17.29
CA THR A 123 -2.88 -0.66 -18.65
C THR A 123 -1.74 -1.12 -19.54
N GLY A 124 -1.93 -2.18 -20.35
CA GLY A 124 -0.89 -2.68 -21.25
C GLY A 124 -1.42 -3.20 -22.59
N GLY A 125 -0.61 -2.99 -23.64
CA GLY A 125 -0.60 -3.75 -24.90
C GLY A 125 -1.46 -3.23 -26.07
N ASP A 126 -0.93 -3.45 -27.29
CA ASP A 126 -1.47 -3.07 -28.62
C ASP A 126 -2.68 -3.91 -29.07
N GLN A 127 -3.07 -4.91 -28.28
CA GLN A 127 -4.34 -5.62 -28.43
C GLN A 127 -5.21 -5.29 -27.21
N GLU A 128 -6.00 -4.23 -27.35
CA GLU A 128 -7.04 -3.77 -26.43
C GLU A 128 -6.59 -3.65 -24.97
N ALA A 129 -5.87 -2.56 -24.63
CA ALA A 129 -5.92 -1.86 -23.34
C ALA A 129 -6.49 -2.67 -22.15
N ARG A 130 -5.89 -3.81 -21.81
CA ARG A 130 -6.43 -4.68 -20.76
C ARG A 130 -6.11 -4.04 -19.43
N ARG A 131 -7.16 -3.48 -18.83
CA ARG A 131 -7.15 -2.88 -17.51
C ARG A 131 -7.04 -4.00 -16.49
N VAL A 132 -5.95 -4.02 -15.71
CA VAL A 132 -5.69 -5.08 -14.72
C VAL A 132 -5.32 -4.43 -13.39
N TYR A 133 -5.96 -4.89 -12.32
CA TYR A 133 -5.62 -4.52 -10.96
C TYR A 133 -4.60 -5.50 -10.36
N PHE A 134 -3.60 -4.95 -9.68
CA PHE A 134 -2.57 -5.69 -8.97
C PHE A 134 -2.58 -5.29 -7.51
N MET A 135 -2.24 -6.23 -6.64
CA MET A 135 -2.17 -6.02 -5.20
C MET A 135 -0.99 -6.81 -4.66
N LYS A 136 -0.20 -6.21 -3.77
CA LYS A 136 0.89 -6.96 -3.14
C LYS A 136 0.33 -8.10 -2.27
N PRO A 137 0.96 -9.28 -2.23
CA PRO A 137 0.47 -10.42 -1.46
C PRO A 137 0.23 -10.11 0.02
N ASP A 138 1.07 -9.28 0.65
CA ASP A 138 0.93 -8.91 2.06
C ASP A 138 -0.34 -8.10 2.31
N ILE A 139 -0.62 -7.13 1.43
CA ILE A 139 -1.84 -6.32 1.46
C ILE A 139 -3.07 -7.21 1.25
N ALA A 140 -3.01 -8.15 0.30
CA ALA A 140 -4.10 -9.10 0.08
C ALA A 140 -4.39 -9.95 1.32
N ARG A 141 -3.34 -10.41 2.05
CA ARG A 141 -3.51 -11.14 3.31
C ARG A 141 -4.21 -10.30 4.37
N MET A 142 -3.82 -9.04 4.52
CA MET A 142 -4.45 -8.12 5.48
C MET A 142 -5.92 -7.87 5.15
N ILE A 143 -6.25 -7.63 3.87
CA ILE A 143 -7.62 -7.43 3.40
C ILE A 143 -8.49 -8.66 3.67
N ARG A 144 -8.00 -9.86 3.35
CA ARG A 144 -8.76 -11.11 3.60
C ARG A 144 -9.08 -11.26 5.08
N ARG A 145 -8.08 -11.08 5.96
CA ARG A 145 -8.26 -11.14 7.42
C ARG A 145 -9.32 -10.15 7.92
N LEU A 146 -9.28 -8.91 7.45
CA LEU A 146 -10.24 -7.88 7.85
C LEU A 146 -11.65 -8.17 7.32
N SER A 147 -11.76 -8.62 6.07
CA SER A 147 -13.04 -8.93 5.43
C SER A 147 -13.74 -10.14 6.07
N GLU A 148 -12.97 -11.14 6.50
CA GLU A 148 -13.49 -12.31 7.23
C GLU A 148 -13.99 -11.92 8.62
N GLY A 149 -13.25 -11.06 9.34
CA GLY A 149 -13.66 -10.55 10.64
C GLY A 149 -14.98 -9.76 10.58
N GLU A 150 -15.19 -8.94 9.55
CA GLU A 150 -16.45 -8.20 9.35
C GLU A 150 -17.65 -9.14 9.10
N ARG A 151 -17.43 -10.25 8.38
CA ARG A 151 -18.48 -11.25 8.14
C ARG A 151 -18.85 -12.02 9.41
N ALA A 152 -17.86 -12.36 10.24
CA ALA A 152 -18.12 -13.02 11.52
C ALA A 152 -18.98 -12.14 12.43
N LEU A 153 -18.58 -10.89 12.64
CA LEU A 153 -19.31 -9.92 13.47
C LEU A 153 -20.72 -9.61 12.94
N GLY A 154 -20.88 -9.52 11.61
CA GLY A 154 -22.19 -9.34 10.98
C GLY A 154 -23.10 -10.56 11.14
N THR A 155 -22.54 -11.77 11.19
CA THR A 155 -23.30 -13.01 11.39
C THR A 155 -23.73 -13.15 12.86
N GLU A 156 -22.88 -12.80 13.81
CA GLU A 156 -23.18 -12.82 15.25
C GLU A 156 -24.25 -11.77 15.61
N SER A 157 -24.16 -10.57 15.03
CA SER A 157 -25.17 -9.51 15.23
C SER A 157 -26.55 -9.92 14.71
N ASN A 158 -26.61 -10.74 13.65
CA ASN A 158 -27.86 -11.21 13.05
C ASN A 158 -28.45 -12.42 13.79
N GLN A 159 -27.63 -13.23 14.50
CA GLN A 159 -28.12 -14.29 15.38
C GLN A 159 -28.69 -13.75 16.70
N ALA A 160 -28.14 -12.65 17.24
CA ALA A 160 -28.60 -12.07 18.51
C ALA A 160 -30.01 -11.44 18.45
N VAL A 161 -30.56 -11.20 17.25
CA VAL A 161 -31.92 -10.64 17.05
C VAL A 161 -32.96 -11.74 16.79
N GLY A 162 -32.52 -13.00 16.67
CA GLY A 162 -33.34 -14.15 16.26
C GLY A 162 -33.97 -14.97 17.39
N SER A 163 -34.05 -14.48 18.63
CA SER A 163 -34.76 -15.15 19.72
C SER A 163 -36.07 -14.44 20.08
N PRO A 164 -37.20 -14.80 19.46
CA PRO A 164 -38.51 -14.62 20.07
C PRO A 164 -38.92 -15.89 20.84
N ALA A 165 -39.23 -15.65 22.12
CA ALA A 165 -40.20 -16.33 23.00
C ALA A 165 -40.14 -17.86 23.17
N GLU A 166 -40.01 -18.27 24.44
CA GLU A 166 -41.11 -18.91 25.18
C GLU A 166 -41.27 -18.25 26.55
#